data_AF-A0A957F693-F1
#
_entry.id   AF-A0A957F693-F1
#
_cell.length_a   1.000
_cell.length_b   1.000
_cell.length_c   1.000
_cell.angle_alpha   90.00
_cell.angle_beta   90.00
_cell.angle_gamma   90.00
#
_symmetry.space_group_name_H-M   'P 1'
#
loop_
_entity.id
_entity.type
_entity.pdbx_description
1 polymer ?
#
loop_
_entity_poly.entity_id
_entity_poly.type
_entity_poly.pdbx_seq_one_letter_code
_entity_poly.pdbx_strand_id
1 'polypeptide(L)'
;MNPNAKKLLLGCAGCASLFMLLVCLAIAGLAAYTTWTTIAAPPTPVAQTTSLTPSPSPAAPTAVPPITPAPQHPITPSPHHLITPSPTLTAQPLPTATPSAYPLLSAAKNVTQDPIPPRAAADLAALLTADYPPNDYFEVANRLGRAGLTARTVTAPRYQVGDTRSFFTDEGSIDATLLAVTEHAYFWVETGLNLDATAVAAAADRLETRYYPRLTALFGEAWQPGVDNDPRFAILHLRLPVDAAELGFFASLDQYPQSLYSDSNQQEMVYLNMAELDLNEDLYDGTLVHELQHLSQWFLDPNETAWLNEGLSQLAELVVGLHTAETTAYLEQPDIRLNTWEYDEETIDAHYAGAYLFSVYLWEQLGETAVHELVRHPANGMAAVDAALRGYDSRTLPAFFGDWAAANYLDDPAAGAAYSYAALALAPPVVERRVLQLHFRHAARVPHSFVPHLSLPVAGA
;
A
#
# COMPACT_ATOMS: atom_id res chain seq x y z
N MET A 1 -48.72 -36.99 46.15
CA MET A 1 -48.87 -36.10 44.98
C MET A 1 -48.56 -36.88 43.72
N ASN A 2 -49.49 -36.90 42.76
CA ASN A 2 -49.44 -37.73 41.55
C ASN A 2 -48.24 -37.34 40.65
N PRO A 3 -47.38 -38.29 40.19
CA PRO A 3 -46.22 -38.00 39.33
C PRO A 3 -46.57 -37.32 38.01
N ASN A 4 -47.83 -37.36 37.56
CA ASN A 4 -48.29 -36.63 36.39
C ASN A 4 -48.47 -35.12 36.62
N ALA A 5 -48.59 -34.66 37.87
CA ALA A 5 -48.74 -33.24 38.19
C ALA A 5 -47.40 -32.47 38.10
N LYS A 6 -46.26 -33.12 38.38
CA LYS A 6 -44.92 -32.48 38.29
C LYS A 6 -44.46 -32.27 36.85
N LYS A 7 -44.85 -33.14 35.91
CA LYS A 7 -44.51 -32.98 34.48
C LYS A 7 -45.30 -31.84 33.81
N LEU A 8 -46.54 -31.61 34.25
CA LEU A 8 -47.38 -30.52 33.72
C LEU A 8 -46.89 -29.13 34.20
N LEU A 9 -46.45 -29.02 35.46
CA LEU A 9 -45.89 -27.79 36.02
C LEU A 9 -44.54 -27.39 35.40
N LEU A 10 -43.68 -28.36 35.07
CA LEU A 10 -42.39 -28.10 34.40
C LEU A 10 -42.57 -27.69 32.93
N GLY A 11 -43.55 -28.26 32.22
CA GLY A 11 -43.89 -27.87 30.85
C GLY A 11 -44.45 -26.45 30.75
N CYS A 12 -45.33 -26.05 31.68
CA CYS A 12 -45.91 -24.71 31.69
C CYS A 12 -44.88 -23.61 32.03
N ALA A 13 -43.91 -23.89 32.92
CA ALA A 13 -42.85 -22.93 33.26
C ALA A 13 -41.85 -22.73 32.10
N GLY A 14 -41.56 -23.78 31.34
CA GLY A 14 -40.73 -23.70 30.12
C GLY A 14 -41.40 -22.86 29.02
N CYS A 15 -42.70 -23.06 28.78
CA CYS A 15 -43.44 -22.29 27.79
C CYS A 15 -43.57 -20.80 28.17
N ALA A 16 -43.74 -20.48 29.45
CA ALA A 16 -43.79 -19.09 29.91
C ALA A 16 -42.45 -18.35 29.73
N SER A 17 -41.33 -19.05 29.95
CA SER A 17 -39.98 -18.51 29.79
C SER A 17 -39.64 -18.26 28.31
N LEU A 18 -40.03 -19.19 27.43
CA LEU A 18 -39.86 -19.04 25.99
C LEU A 18 -40.74 -17.92 25.42
N PHE A 19 -41.97 -17.77 25.94
CA PHE A 19 -42.86 -16.67 25.55
C PHE A 19 -42.32 -15.31 25.99
N MET A 20 -41.77 -15.18 27.21
CA MET A 20 -41.11 -13.93 27.63
C MET A 20 -39.90 -13.59 26.77
N LEU A 21 -39.08 -14.58 26.40
CA LEU A 21 -37.91 -14.34 25.53
C LEU A 21 -38.33 -13.81 24.15
N LEU A 22 -39.38 -14.39 23.56
CA LEU A 22 -39.91 -13.95 22.27
C LEU A 22 -40.52 -12.55 22.34
N VAL A 23 -41.19 -12.20 23.45
CA VAL A 23 -41.69 -10.84 23.68
C VAL A 23 -40.54 -9.84 23.82
N CYS A 24 -39.46 -10.17 24.53
CA CYS A 24 -38.29 -9.31 24.65
C CYS A 24 -37.60 -9.10 23.29
N LEU A 25 -37.47 -10.15 22.47
CA LEU A 25 -36.91 -10.05 21.12
C LEU A 25 -37.80 -9.22 20.19
N ALA A 26 -39.13 -9.33 20.30
CA ALA A 26 -40.07 -8.51 19.54
C ALA A 26 -40.00 -7.02 19.93
N ILE A 27 -39.85 -6.71 21.22
CA ILE A 27 -39.69 -5.34 21.71
C ILE A 27 -38.35 -4.75 21.25
N ALA A 28 -37.25 -5.53 21.32
CA ALA A 28 -35.95 -5.11 20.83
C ALA A 28 -35.95 -4.88 19.31
N GLY A 29 -36.62 -5.75 18.55
CA GLY A 29 -36.81 -5.58 17.11
C GLY A 29 -37.64 -4.34 16.75
N LEU A 30 -38.70 -4.04 17.51
CA LEU A 30 -39.51 -2.84 17.31
C LEU A 30 -38.74 -1.56 17.66
N ALA A 31 -37.90 -1.59 18.69
CA ALA A 31 -37.00 -0.49 19.04
C ALA A 31 -35.95 -0.24 17.94
N ALA A 32 -35.36 -1.30 17.38
CA ALA A 32 -34.42 -1.21 16.27
C ALA A 32 -35.08 -0.71 14.96
N TYR A 33 -36.33 -1.11 14.70
CA TYR A 33 -37.09 -0.65 13.53
C TYR A 33 -37.50 0.84 13.65
N THR A 34 -37.86 1.29 14.84
CA THR A 34 -38.20 2.71 15.08
C THR A 34 -36.98 3.63 15.02
N THR A 35 -35.81 3.16 15.46
CA THR A 35 -34.55 3.92 15.26
C THR A 35 -34.11 3.94 13.81
N TRP A 36 -34.27 2.84 13.06
CA TRP A 36 -33.96 2.83 11.63
C TRP A 36 -34.87 3.74 10.80
N THR A 37 -36.19 3.74 11.06
CA THR A 37 -37.16 4.57 10.33
C THR A 37 -37.05 6.07 10.65
N THR A 38 -36.48 6.46 11.79
CA THR A 38 -36.23 7.87 12.13
C THR A 38 -34.95 8.41 11.49
N ILE A 39 -33.99 7.55 11.17
CA ILE A 39 -32.74 7.91 10.47
C ILE A 39 -32.92 7.92 8.95
N ALA A 40 -33.84 7.10 8.40
CA ALA A 40 -33.99 6.88 6.97
C ALA A 40 -35.08 7.73 6.27
N ALA A 41 -35.70 8.71 6.93
CA ALA A 41 -36.74 9.53 6.30
C ALA A 41 -36.13 10.60 5.35
N PRO A 42 -36.47 10.61 4.04
CA PRO A 42 -36.04 11.67 3.13
C PRO A 42 -36.80 12.98 3.39
N PRO A 43 -36.19 14.16 3.16
CA PRO A 43 -36.85 15.43 3.41
C PRO A 43 -38.02 15.68 2.43
N THR A 44 -39.08 16.29 2.96
CA THR A 44 -40.28 16.69 2.24
C THR A 44 -39.98 17.87 1.29
N PRO A 45 -40.55 17.92 0.06
CA PRO A 45 -40.33 19.05 -0.83
C PRO A 45 -41.21 20.24 -0.42
N VAL A 46 -40.58 21.36 -0.07
CA VAL A 46 -41.26 22.65 0.09
C VAL A 46 -41.48 23.25 -1.29
N ALA A 47 -42.74 23.44 -1.67
CA ALA A 47 -43.12 24.22 -2.84
C ALA A 47 -42.87 25.72 -2.55
N GLN A 48 -42.02 26.37 -3.35
CA GLN A 48 -41.92 27.83 -3.37
C GLN A 48 -42.46 28.38 -4.69
N THR A 49 -43.52 29.17 -4.54
CA THR A 49 -44.19 29.98 -5.55
C THR A 49 -43.26 31.08 -6.07
N THR A 50 -43.10 31.14 -7.38
CA THR A 50 -42.38 32.22 -8.08
C THR A 50 -43.23 33.49 -8.12
N SER A 51 -42.65 34.61 -7.68
CA SER A 51 -43.09 35.95 -8.07
C SER A 51 -41.88 36.76 -8.51
N LEU A 52 -41.95 37.31 -9.72
CA LEU A 52 -40.89 38.06 -10.38
C LEU A 52 -41.04 39.55 -10.07
N THR A 53 -39.97 40.20 -9.61
CA THR A 53 -39.67 41.63 -9.83
C THR A 53 -38.16 41.89 -9.67
N PRO A 54 -37.57 42.91 -10.33
CA PRO A 54 -36.14 42.88 -10.68
C PRO A 54 -35.24 43.86 -9.89
N SER A 55 -33.91 43.66 -10.07
CA SER A 55 -32.74 44.56 -9.83
C SER A 55 -31.98 44.37 -8.50
N PRO A 56 -30.66 44.68 -8.31
CA PRO A 56 -29.53 45.02 -9.22
C PRO A 56 -28.21 44.21 -8.93
N SER A 57 -27.07 44.69 -9.48
CA SER A 57 -25.64 44.26 -9.49
C SER A 57 -24.97 43.62 -8.22
N PRO A 58 -23.78 42.98 -8.37
CA PRO A 58 -23.28 41.89 -7.51
C PRO A 58 -22.52 42.36 -6.25
N ALA A 59 -22.66 41.59 -5.16
CA ALA A 59 -21.86 41.68 -3.95
C ALA A 59 -21.04 40.40 -3.72
N ALA A 60 -19.91 40.56 -3.02
CA ALA A 60 -18.80 39.62 -2.79
C ALA A 60 -19.21 38.24 -2.21
N PRO A 61 -18.38 37.18 -2.43
CA PRO A 61 -18.71 35.83 -1.99
C PRO A 61 -18.61 35.68 -0.47
N THR A 62 -19.70 35.18 0.12
CA THR A 62 -19.83 34.78 1.52
C THR A 62 -19.19 33.41 1.78
N ALA A 63 -18.70 33.23 3.01
CA ALA A 63 -17.98 32.06 3.50
C ALA A 63 -18.72 30.72 3.30
N VAL A 64 -17.96 29.70 2.89
CA VAL A 64 -18.36 28.29 2.82
C VAL A 64 -18.40 27.70 4.24
N PRO A 65 -19.43 26.92 4.62
CA PRO A 65 -19.48 26.26 5.93
C PRO A 65 -18.39 25.17 6.06
N PRO A 66 -17.95 24.82 7.29
CA PRO A 66 -16.87 23.86 7.49
C PRO A 66 -17.28 22.47 6.99
N ILE A 67 -16.45 21.88 6.14
CA ILE A 67 -16.54 20.48 5.76
C ILE A 67 -16.01 19.68 6.96
N THR A 68 -16.83 18.79 7.51
CA THR A 68 -16.38 17.82 8.51
C THR A 68 -15.32 16.92 7.88
N PRO A 69 -14.10 16.80 8.43
CA PRO A 69 -13.08 15.91 7.89
C PRO A 69 -13.59 14.46 7.93
N ALA A 70 -13.39 13.74 6.83
CA ALA A 70 -13.48 12.29 6.83
C ALA A 70 -12.40 11.70 7.78
N PRO A 71 -12.61 10.50 8.36
CA PRO A 71 -11.59 9.84 9.16
C PRO A 71 -10.27 9.76 8.39
N GLN A 72 -9.20 10.20 9.03
CA GLN A 72 -7.84 10.21 8.50
C GLN A 72 -7.24 8.83 8.71
N HIS A 73 -6.93 8.13 7.62
CA HIS A 73 -6.04 6.98 7.66
C HIS A 73 -4.65 7.45 7.21
N PRO A 74 -3.60 7.30 8.04
CA PRO A 74 -2.22 7.40 7.60
C PRO A 74 -1.99 6.46 6.40
N ILE A 75 -1.02 6.79 5.55
CA ILE A 75 -0.45 5.81 4.63
C ILE A 75 0.45 4.93 5.51
N THR A 76 -0.15 3.91 6.11
CA THR A 76 0.57 2.80 6.72
C THR A 76 0.63 1.71 5.64
N PRO A 77 1.82 1.23 5.23
CA PRO A 77 1.89 -0.06 4.54
C PRO A 77 1.33 -1.12 5.50
N SER A 78 0.42 -1.94 5.00
CA SER A 78 -0.27 -3.01 5.73
C SER A 78 0.16 -4.37 5.13
N PRO A 79 -0.10 -5.49 5.82
CA PRO A 79 0.86 -6.53 6.16
C PRO A 79 1.39 -7.41 5.03
N HIS A 80 2.64 -7.85 5.19
CA HIS A 80 3.32 -8.85 4.36
C HIS A 80 2.82 -10.27 4.67
N HIS A 81 1.84 -10.76 3.93
CA HIS A 81 1.44 -12.16 4.07
C HIS A 81 2.53 -13.12 3.57
N LEU A 82 3.10 -13.92 4.48
CA LEU A 82 3.85 -15.12 4.12
C LEU A 82 3.09 -16.40 4.48
N ILE A 83 3.22 -17.36 3.56
CA ILE A 83 2.55 -18.64 3.50
C ILE A 83 3.03 -19.55 4.63
N THR A 84 2.12 -20.03 5.47
CA THR A 84 2.40 -21.13 6.41
C THR A 84 2.60 -22.44 5.62
N PRO A 85 3.68 -23.22 5.84
CA PRO A 85 3.81 -24.53 5.22
C PRO A 85 2.71 -25.46 5.75
N SER A 86 1.72 -25.75 4.91
CA SER A 86 0.68 -26.73 5.23
C SER A 86 1.28 -28.14 5.39
N PRO A 87 0.77 -28.96 6.32
CA PRO A 87 1.33 -30.28 6.62
C PRO A 87 1.26 -31.17 5.38
N THR A 88 2.33 -31.94 5.17
CA THR A 88 2.50 -32.91 4.07
C THR A 88 1.27 -33.80 3.92
N LEU A 89 0.35 -33.41 3.04
CA LEU A 89 -0.71 -34.28 2.58
C LEU A 89 -0.07 -35.33 1.68
N THR A 90 -0.03 -36.57 2.16
CA THR A 90 0.34 -37.74 1.36
C THR A 90 -0.45 -37.70 0.05
N ALA A 91 0.22 -37.36 -1.04
CA ALA A 91 -0.40 -37.23 -2.36
C ALA A 91 -0.97 -38.59 -2.78
N GLN A 92 -2.29 -38.68 -2.89
CA GLN A 92 -2.87 -39.74 -3.71
C GLN A 92 -2.46 -39.50 -5.17
N PRO A 93 -2.09 -40.53 -5.94
CA PRO A 93 -1.77 -40.36 -7.34
C PRO A 93 -3.01 -39.82 -8.06
N LEU A 94 -2.90 -38.57 -8.52
CA LEU A 94 -3.90 -37.95 -9.36
C LEU A 94 -4.07 -38.82 -10.63
N PRO A 95 -5.30 -39.12 -11.08
CA PRO A 95 -5.48 -39.79 -12.35
C PRO A 95 -4.72 -39.00 -13.42
N THR A 96 -3.88 -39.67 -14.20
CA THR A 96 -3.18 -39.09 -15.35
C THR A 96 -4.22 -38.57 -16.33
N ALA A 97 -4.62 -37.32 -16.16
CA ALA A 97 -5.34 -36.59 -17.18
C ALA A 97 -4.31 -36.32 -18.27
N THR A 98 -4.44 -37.00 -19.40
CA THR A 98 -3.80 -36.60 -20.65
C THR A 98 -4.06 -35.09 -20.81
N PRO A 99 -3.04 -34.24 -20.97
CA PRO A 99 -3.27 -32.82 -21.20
C PRO A 99 -4.11 -32.72 -22.47
N SER A 100 -5.39 -32.36 -22.30
CA SER A 100 -6.20 -31.95 -23.44
C SER A 100 -5.52 -30.69 -23.95
N ALA A 101 -4.86 -30.79 -25.10
CA ALA A 101 -4.31 -29.66 -25.81
C ALA A 101 -5.47 -28.69 -26.07
N TYR A 102 -5.63 -27.71 -25.17
CA TYR A 102 -6.46 -26.57 -25.48
C TYR A 102 -5.83 -25.92 -26.71
N PRO A 103 -6.59 -25.68 -27.78
CA PRO A 103 -6.05 -24.91 -28.88
C PRO A 103 -5.67 -23.56 -28.29
N LEU A 104 -4.36 -23.26 -28.22
CA LEU A 104 -3.86 -21.90 -28.02
C LEU A 104 -4.75 -21.01 -28.89
N LEU A 105 -5.50 -20.09 -28.28
CA LEU A 105 -6.24 -19.12 -29.08
C LEU A 105 -5.20 -18.48 -29.99
N SER A 106 -5.32 -18.71 -31.29
CA SER A 106 -4.46 -18.01 -32.23
C SER A 106 -4.75 -16.54 -32.01
N ALA A 107 -3.76 -15.77 -31.54
CA ALA A 107 -3.87 -14.33 -31.44
C ALA A 107 -4.52 -13.83 -32.74
N ALA A 108 -5.56 -13.00 -32.61
CA ALA A 108 -6.29 -12.51 -33.77
C ALA A 108 -5.26 -11.97 -34.76
N LYS A 109 -5.19 -12.56 -35.96
CA LYS A 109 -4.17 -12.20 -36.97
C LYS A 109 -4.15 -10.70 -37.25
N ASN A 110 -5.29 -10.05 -37.02
CA ASN A 110 -5.45 -8.61 -37.04
C ASN A 110 -6.15 -8.18 -35.74
N VAL A 111 -5.43 -7.47 -34.87
CA VAL A 111 -6.02 -6.68 -33.78
C VAL A 111 -6.23 -5.27 -34.35
N THR A 112 -7.50 -4.85 -34.46
CA THR A 112 -7.80 -3.46 -34.82
C THR A 112 -7.48 -2.59 -33.61
N GLN A 113 -6.42 -1.76 -33.71
CA GLN A 113 -6.18 -0.70 -32.74
C GLN A 113 -6.89 0.56 -33.21
N ASP A 114 -8.02 0.85 -32.58
CA ASP A 114 -8.74 2.10 -32.83
C ASP A 114 -7.84 3.29 -32.41
N PRO A 115 -7.88 4.42 -33.16
CA PRO A 115 -7.10 5.59 -32.78
C PRO A 115 -7.57 6.11 -31.42
N ILE A 116 -6.63 6.47 -30.57
CA ILE A 116 -6.92 7.08 -29.27
C ILE A 116 -7.76 8.35 -29.51
N PRO A 117 -8.95 8.48 -28.89
CA PRO A 117 -9.77 9.67 -29.04
C PRO A 117 -8.98 10.94 -28.65
N PRO A 118 -9.09 12.07 -29.38
CA PRO A 118 -8.30 13.27 -29.09
C PRO A 118 -8.44 13.77 -27.65
N ARG A 119 -9.62 13.61 -27.04
CA ARG A 119 -9.83 13.94 -25.64
C ARG A 119 -9.03 13.04 -24.69
N ALA A 120 -8.99 11.73 -24.94
CA ALA A 120 -8.21 10.81 -24.10
C ALA A 120 -6.71 11.12 -24.18
N ALA A 121 -6.20 11.50 -25.35
CA ALA A 121 -4.81 11.94 -25.50
C ALA A 121 -4.54 13.25 -24.72
N ALA A 122 -5.46 14.21 -24.77
CA ALA A 122 -5.34 15.45 -24.00
C ALA A 122 -5.43 15.23 -22.48
N ASP A 123 -6.35 14.38 -22.03
CA ASP A 123 -6.54 14.03 -20.62
C ASP A 123 -5.29 13.30 -20.07
N LEU A 124 -4.70 12.36 -20.85
CA LEU A 124 -3.45 11.69 -20.50
C LEU A 124 -2.28 12.68 -20.41
N ALA A 125 -2.15 13.58 -21.40
CA ALA A 125 -1.11 14.61 -21.37
C ALA A 125 -1.25 15.52 -20.14
N ALA A 126 -2.47 15.90 -19.78
CA ALA A 126 -2.74 16.68 -18.58
C ALA A 126 -2.37 15.90 -17.30
N LEU A 127 -2.69 14.59 -17.23
CA LEU A 127 -2.33 13.75 -16.10
C LEU A 127 -0.80 13.62 -15.92
N LEU A 128 -0.06 13.41 -17.01
CA LEU A 128 1.40 13.24 -16.99
C LEU A 128 2.17 14.55 -16.74
N THR A 129 1.53 15.70 -16.90
CA THR A 129 2.16 17.03 -16.72
C THR A 129 1.61 17.82 -15.55
N ALA A 130 0.67 17.24 -14.79
CA ALA A 130 0.13 17.87 -13.60
C ALA A 130 1.19 17.90 -12.49
N ASP A 131 1.38 19.08 -11.91
CA ASP A 131 2.25 19.32 -10.76
C ASP A 131 1.38 19.31 -9.49
N TYR A 132 1.57 18.31 -8.64
CA TYR A 132 0.86 18.18 -7.37
C TYR A 132 1.86 18.44 -6.25
N PRO A 133 1.65 19.49 -5.42
CA PRO A 133 2.57 19.77 -4.34
C PRO A 133 2.58 18.60 -3.35
N PRO A 134 3.74 18.27 -2.75
CA PRO A 134 3.82 17.25 -1.72
C PRO A 134 2.87 17.54 -0.56
N ASN A 135 2.25 16.49 -0.02
CA ASN A 135 1.37 16.60 1.14
C ASN A 135 2.19 16.62 2.45
N ASP A 136 3.02 17.64 2.64
CA ASP A 136 3.77 17.87 3.88
C ASP A 136 2.83 18.43 4.97
N TYR A 137 2.58 17.64 6.01
CA TYR A 137 1.63 17.99 7.06
C TYR A 137 2.07 19.20 7.89
N PHE A 138 3.38 19.41 8.06
CA PHE A 138 3.92 20.56 8.79
C PHE A 138 3.70 21.85 8.00
N GLU A 139 3.99 21.82 6.69
CA GLU A 139 3.75 22.96 5.79
C GLU A 139 2.25 23.28 5.67
N VAL A 140 1.40 22.25 5.56
CA VAL A 140 -0.05 22.42 5.55
C VAL A 140 -0.53 23.05 6.86
N ALA A 141 -0.06 22.56 8.01
CA ALA A 141 -0.44 23.09 9.32
C ALA A 141 0.01 24.55 9.50
N ASN A 142 1.22 24.90 9.06
CA ASN A 142 1.71 26.29 9.04
C ASN A 142 0.82 27.18 8.17
N ARG A 143 0.53 26.75 6.94
CA ARG A 143 -0.29 27.51 5.99
C ARG A 143 -1.71 27.75 6.51
N LEU A 144 -2.29 26.78 7.21
CA LEU A 144 -3.63 26.89 7.80
C LEU A 144 -3.64 27.60 9.16
N GLY A 145 -2.48 28.03 9.67
CA GLY A 145 -2.37 28.81 10.89
C GLY A 145 -2.63 28.02 12.18
N ARG A 146 -2.21 26.74 12.24
CA ARG A 146 -2.36 25.91 13.45
C ARG A 146 -1.61 26.55 14.62
N ALA A 147 -2.37 26.96 15.64
CA ALA A 147 -1.80 27.49 16.88
C ALA A 147 -1.02 26.41 17.65
N GLY A 148 0.11 26.79 18.25
CA GLY A 148 0.93 25.88 19.06
C GLY A 148 1.94 25.03 18.28
N LEU A 149 1.98 25.15 16.94
CA LEU A 149 3.06 24.59 16.14
C LEU A 149 4.35 25.37 16.44
N THR A 150 5.41 24.65 16.82
CA THR A 150 6.66 25.28 17.28
C THR A 150 7.72 25.26 16.18
N ALA A 151 8.59 24.25 16.17
CA ALA A 151 9.64 24.05 15.19
C ALA A 151 9.42 22.70 14.49
N ARG A 152 9.91 22.58 13.25
CA ARG A 152 9.89 21.31 12.48
C ARG A 152 10.76 20.25 13.15
N THR A 153 11.86 20.69 13.75
CA THR A 153 12.85 19.84 14.39
C THR A 153 12.86 20.04 15.90
N VAL A 154 13.20 18.98 16.64
CA VAL A 154 13.46 18.96 18.07
C VAL A 154 14.92 18.62 18.34
N THR A 155 15.38 18.71 19.57
CA THR A 155 16.73 18.26 19.95
C THR A 155 16.60 17.05 20.85
N ALA A 156 17.03 15.88 20.37
CA ALA A 156 17.14 14.67 21.18
C ALA A 156 18.53 14.53 21.81
N PRO A 157 18.65 13.83 22.96
CA PRO A 157 19.94 13.39 23.46
C PRO A 157 20.54 12.33 22.53
N ARG A 158 21.87 12.26 22.48
CA ARG A 158 22.55 11.11 21.87
C ARG A 158 22.50 9.92 22.79
N TYR A 159 22.20 8.75 22.23
CA TYR A 159 22.10 7.50 22.97
C TYR A 159 23.39 6.66 22.89
N GLN A 160 23.59 5.83 23.90
CA GLN A 160 24.67 4.85 24.01
C GLN A 160 24.11 3.46 24.36
N VAL A 161 24.85 2.41 24.01
CA VAL A 161 24.45 1.03 24.30
C VAL A 161 24.09 0.85 25.79
N GLY A 162 22.94 0.24 26.04
CA GLY A 162 22.37 0.04 27.37
C GLY A 162 21.38 1.12 27.82
N ASP A 163 21.28 2.24 27.10
CA ASP A 163 20.21 3.22 27.35
C ASP A 163 18.84 2.60 27.08
N THR A 164 17.84 3.08 27.82
CA THR A 164 16.44 2.68 27.65
C THR A 164 15.58 3.89 27.27
N ARG A 165 14.56 3.65 26.44
CA ARG A 165 13.62 4.67 25.97
C ARG A 165 12.26 4.05 25.69
N SER A 166 11.19 4.80 25.94
CA SER A 166 9.84 4.45 25.50
C SER A 166 9.57 4.95 24.07
N PHE A 167 8.96 4.10 23.27
CA PHE A 167 8.52 4.38 21.91
C PHE A 167 7.00 4.29 21.83
N PHE A 168 6.38 5.07 20.94
CA PHE A 168 4.97 4.97 20.58
C PHE A 168 4.81 4.01 19.39
N THR A 169 3.77 3.19 19.46
CA THR A 169 3.30 2.27 18.42
C THR A 169 1.77 2.33 18.37
N ASP A 170 1.17 1.72 17.34
CA ASP A 170 -0.30 1.65 17.22
C ASP A 170 -0.96 0.91 18.40
N GLU A 171 -0.21 -0.01 19.04
CA GLU A 171 -0.65 -0.78 20.21
C GLU A 171 -0.40 -0.07 21.56
N GLY A 172 0.17 1.14 21.53
CA GLY A 172 0.45 1.94 22.72
C GLY A 172 1.92 2.29 22.86
N SER A 173 2.43 2.31 24.09
CA SER A 173 3.85 2.61 24.33
C SER A 173 4.60 1.39 24.82
N ILE A 174 5.77 1.16 24.24
CA ILE A 174 6.68 0.07 24.59
C ILE A 174 8.03 0.63 25.05
N ASP A 175 8.67 -0.02 26.01
CA ASP A 175 10.04 0.32 26.42
C ASP A 175 11.03 -0.53 25.62
N ALA A 176 12.10 0.07 25.12
CA ALA A 176 13.17 -0.62 24.41
C ALA A 176 14.55 -0.28 25.00
N THR A 177 15.48 -1.22 24.84
CA THR A 177 16.89 -1.07 25.23
C THR A 177 17.77 -1.02 23.98
N LEU A 178 18.72 -0.09 23.94
CA LEU A 178 19.66 0.07 22.83
C LEU A 178 20.77 -0.98 22.93
N LEU A 179 20.85 -1.88 21.94
CA LEU A 179 21.86 -2.96 21.95
C LEU A 179 23.06 -2.70 21.04
N ALA A 180 22.91 -1.90 19.98
CA ALA A 180 24.02 -1.51 19.12
C ALA A 180 23.86 -0.08 18.60
N VAL A 181 25.00 0.58 18.34
CA VAL A 181 25.10 1.91 17.75
C VAL A 181 26.14 1.87 16.66
N THR A 182 25.82 2.38 15.49
CA THR A 182 26.74 2.47 14.34
C THR A 182 26.99 3.94 13.95
N GLU A 183 27.56 4.15 12.76
CA GLU A 183 27.68 5.50 12.20
C GLU A 183 26.30 6.09 11.90
N HIS A 184 25.42 5.29 11.28
CA HIS A 184 24.13 5.73 10.75
C HIS A 184 22.90 5.26 11.54
N ALA A 185 23.02 4.31 12.47
CA ALA A 185 21.85 3.68 13.07
C ALA A 185 21.94 3.41 14.58
N TYR A 186 20.77 3.40 15.21
CA TYR A 186 20.51 2.89 16.56
C TYR A 186 19.67 1.61 16.50
N PHE A 187 20.14 0.53 17.13
CA PHE A 187 19.44 -0.76 17.17
C PHE A 187 18.73 -0.94 18.51
N TRP A 188 17.48 -0.51 18.56
CA TRP A 188 16.61 -0.63 19.73
C TRP A 188 15.90 -1.98 19.73
N VAL A 189 15.80 -2.60 20.91
CA VAL A 189 15.12 -3.87 21.10
C VAL A 189 14.10 -3.74 22.22
N GLU A 190 12.84 -4.05 21.93
CA GLU A 190 11.75 -4.05 22.90
C GLU A 190 12.12 -4.88 24.14
N THR A 191 11.83 -4.32 25.30
CA THR A 191 12.09 -4.94 26.59
C THR A 191 11.29 -6.23 26.72
N GLY A 192 11.99 -7.35 26.89
CA GLY A 192 11.38 -8.68 26.94
C GLY A 192 11.65 -9.52 25.70
N LEU A 193 12.11 -8.91 24.60
CA LEU A 193 12.74 -9.65 23.50
C LEU A 193 14.16 -10.02 23.88
N ASN A 194 14.41 -11.32 24.03
CA ASN A 194 15.73 -11.85 24.34
C ASN A 194 16.53 -12.09 23.05
N LEU A 195 16.86 -11.01 22.34
CA LEU A 195 17.75 -11.08 21.18
C LEU A 195 19.22 -11.18 21.64
N ASP A 196 20.02 -12.00 20.97
CA ASP A 196 21.46 -12.08 21.23
C ASP A 196 22.14 -10.77 20.79
N ALA A 197 22.73 -10.04 21.74
CA ALA A 197 23.44 -8.80 21.47
C ALA A 197 24.59 -8.98 20.45
N THR A 198 25.19 -10.17 20.38
CA THR A 198 26.22 -10.48 19.38
C THR A 198 25.61 -10.55 17.97
N ALA A 199 24.43 -11.14 17.85
CA ALA A 199 23.69 -11.21 16.59
C ALA A 199 23.20 -9.83 16.14
N VAL A 200 22.73 -8.99 17.07
CA VAL A 200 22.35 -7.59 16.77
C VAL A 200 23.56 -6.78 16.31
N ALA A 201 24.71 -6.92 16.97
CA ALA A 201 25.94 -6.27 16.53
C ALA A 201 26.40 -6.76 15.14
N ALA A 202 26.21 -8.04 14.82
CA ALA A 202 26.49 -8.58 13.49
C ALA A 202 25.54 -8.03 12.42
N ALA A 203 24.25 -7.88 12.72
CA ALA A 203 23.28 -7.22 11.83
C ALA A 203 23.66 -5.76 11.58
N ALA A 204 24.07 -5.05 12.64
CA ALA A 204 24.54 -3.68 12.57
C ALA A 204 25.78 -3.53 11.67
N ASP A 205 26.75 -4.45 11.77
CA ASP A 205 27.93 -4.46 10.91
C ASP A 205 27.57 -4.79 9.45
N ARG A 206 26.63 -5.72 9.21
CA ARG A 206 26.15 -6.01 7.84
C ARG A 206 25.46 -4.81 7.21
N LEU A 207 24.61 -4.11 7.97
CA LEU A 207 23.96 -2.88 7.49
C LEU A 207 25.01 -1.88 6.99
N GLU A 208 25.99 -1.53 7.82
CA GLU A 208 26.99 -0.51 7.50
C GLU A 208 27.92 -0.92 6.36
N THR A 209 28.35 -2.18 6.33
CA THR A 209 29.42 -2.61 5.43
C THR A 209 28.92 -3.17 4.10
N ARG A 210 27.70 -3.71 4.07
CA ARG A 210 27.17 -4.41 2.89
C ARG A 210 25.98 -3.69 2.26
N TYR A 211 25.03 -3.20 3.06
CA TYR A 211 23.73 -2.78 2.55
C TYR A 211 23.63 -1.27 2.36
N TYR A 212 23.93 -0.49 3.40
CA TYR A 212 23.73 0.95 3.42
C TYR A 212 24.48 1.71 2.31
N PRO A 213 25.75 1.41 1.99
CA PRO A 213 26.45 2.10 0.91
C PRO A 213 25.82 1.85 -0.47
N ARG A 214 25.30 0.64 -0.70
CA ARG A 214 24.67 0.28 -1.98
C ARG A 214 23.27 0.86 -2.09
N LEU A 215 22.50 0.80 -1.00
CA LEU A 215 21.16 1.38 -0.91
C LEU A 215 21.20 2.89 -1.19
N THR A 216 22.03 3.63 -0.45
CA THR A 216 22.13 5.09 -0.57
C THR A 216 22.71 5.55 -1.90
N ALA A 217 23.61 4.77 -2.51
CA ALA A 217 24.12 5.07 -3.84
C ALA A 217 23.04 5.06 -4.93
N LEU A 218 22.01 4.21 -4.80
CA LEU A 218 20.92 4.13 -5.77
C LEU A 218 19.74 5.02 -5.38
N PHE A 219 19.24 4.88 -4.15
CA PHE A 219 18.01 5.51 -3.71
C PHE A 219 18.22 6.87 -3.04
N GLY A 220 19.42 7.16 -2.55
CA GLY A 220 19.71 8.35 -1.75
C GLY A 220 19.64 8.10 -0.26
N GLU A 221 19.87 9.17 0.50
CA GLU A 221 19.92 9.14 1.96
C GLU A 221 18.57 9.57 2.55
N ALA A 222 18.26 9.03 3.73
CA ALA A 222 17.21 9.56 4.60
C ALA A 222 17.53 10.99 5.06
N TRP A 223 16.55 11.65 5.69
CA TRP A 223 16.75 12.99 6.23
C TRP A 223 17.85 13.01 7.30
N GLN A 224 18.95 13.72 7.05
CA GLN A 224 20.03 13.92 8.01
C GLN A 224 20.30 15.42 8.24
N PRO A 225 20.41 15.90 9.50
CA PRO A 225 20.34 15.15 10.76
C PRO A 225 18.90 14.94 11.27
N GLY A 226 17.91 14.97 10.37
CA GLY A 226 16.56 14.55 10.73
C GLY A 226 15.75 15.48 11.62
N VAL A 227 14.59 14.99 12.03
CA VAL A 227 13.63 15.68 12.91
C VAL A 227 14.21 15.91 14.30
N ASP A 228 15.10 15.06 14.80
CA ASP A 228 15.67 15.11 16.15
C ASP A 228 17.06 15.74 16.25
N ASN A 229 17.60 16.18 15.11
CA ASN A 229 18.96 16.68 14.95
C ASN A 229 20.06 15.65 15.27
N ASP A 230 19.78 14.34 15.15
CA ASP A 230 20.79 13.27 15.12
C ASP A 230 20.92 12.68 13.70
N PRO A 231 22.13 12.52 13.14
CA PRO A 231 22.30 11.84 11.86
C PRO A 231 21.95 10.34 11.89
N ARG A 232 21.66 9.76 13.07
CA ARG A 232 21.30 8.33 13.19
C ARG A 232 19.79 8.10 13.19
N PHE A 233 19.35 7.26 12.26
CA PHE A 233 18.01 6.70 12.30
C PHE A 233 17.90 5.56 13.32
N ALA A 234 16.69 5.23 13.75
CA ALA A 234 16.42 4.12 14.66
C ALA A 234 15.85 2.90 13.91
N ILE A 235 16.33 1.72 14.29
CA ILE A 235 15.75 0.42 13.93
C ILE A 235 15.17 -0.16 15.22
N LEU A 236 13.85 -0.23 15.30
CA LEU A 236 13.15 -0.76 16.46
C LEU A 236 12.72 -2.21 16.21
N HIS A 237 13.32 -3.13 16.95
CA HIS A 237 12.93 -4.54 16.99
C HIS A 237 11.84 -4.69 18.04
N LEU A 238 10.67 -5.12 17.62
CA LEU A 238 9.51 -5.29 18.49
C LEU A 238 8.76 -6.55 18.13
N ARG A 239 7.79 -6.94 18.96
CA ARG A 239 6.90 -8.06 18.66
C ARG A 239 5.48 -7.56 18.52
N LEU A 240 4.95 -7.65 17.30
CA LEU A 240 3.55 -7.38 17.03
C LEU A 240 2.65 -8.54 17.50
N PRO A 241 1.32 -8.32 17.59
CA PRO A 241 0.35 -9.40 17.78
C PRO A 241 0.52 -10.54 16.76
N VAL A 242 0.12 -11.76 17.13
CA VAL A 242 0.31 -12.98 16.31
C VAL A 242 -0.49 -12.97 15.00
N ASP A 243 -1.52 -12.14 14.92
CA ASP A 243 -2.34 -11.92 13.72
C ASP A 243 -1.86 -10.74 12.86
N ALA A 244 -0.84 -10.01 13.31
CA ALA A 244 -0.16 -9.02 12.49
C ALA A 244 0.73 -9.74 11.47
N ALA A 245 0.42 -9.58 10.20
CA ALA A 245 1.21 -10.16 9.13
C ALA A 245 2.33 -9.19 8.67
N GLU A 246 2.48 -7.99 9.25
CA GLU A 246 3.59 -7.09 8.88
C GLU A 246 4.94 -7.70 9.29
N LEU A 247 5.88 -7.84 8.35
CA LEU A 247 7.28 -8.17 8.67
C LEU A 247 8.01 -6.96 9.26
N GLY A 248 7.68 -5.76 8.80
CA GLY A 248 8.23 -4.49 9.20
C GLY A 248 7.38 -3.34 8.67
N PHE A 249 7.70 -2.12 9.07
CA PHE A 249 7.06 -0.92 8.53
C PHE A 249 7.90 0.35 8.80
N PHE A 250 7.65 1.36 7.97
CA PHE A 250 8.07 2.75 8.16
C PHE A 250 6.84 3.61 8.47
N ALA A 251 6.92 4.41 9.54
CA ALA A 251 5.85 5.33 9.93
C ALA A 251 6.26 6.79 9.70
N SER A 252 5.72 7.40 8.64
CA SER A 252 6.01 8.81 8.29
C SER A 252 5.65 9.82 9.38
N LEU A 253 4.76 9.47 10.32
CA LEU A 253 4.38 10.33 11.45
C LEU A 253 5.53 10.57 12.43
N ASP A 254 6.51 9.66 12.49
CA ASP A 254 7.69 9.81 13.33
C ASP A 254 8.65 10.90 12.84
N GLN A 255 8.48 11.36 11.60
CA GLN A 255 9.28 12.42 10.98
C GLN A 255 8.81 13.84 11.36
N TYR A 256 7.86 13.95 12.29
CA TYR A 256 7.24 15.21 12.67
C TYR A 256 7.40 15.48 14.17
N PRO A 257 7.36 16.76 14.60
CA PRO A 257 7.40 17.08 16.02
C PRO A 257 6.08 16.70 16.71
N GLN A 258 6.13 16.41 18.00
CA GLN A 258 4.95 16.09 18.82
C GLN A 258 3.96 17.25 18.96
N SER A 259 4.42 18.48 18.69
CA SER A 259 3.50 19.63 18.56
C SER A 259 2.52 19.48 17.38
N LEU A 260 2.85 18.64 16.39
CA LEU A 260 1.98 18.28 15.28
C LEU A 260 1.25 16.95 15.52
N TYR A 261 2.00 15.90 15.87
CA TYR A 261 1.51 14.53 16.12
C TYR A 261 1.95 14.03 17.49
N SER A 262 1.05 14.01 18.47
CA SER A 262 1.41 13.78 19.89
C SER A 262 2.03 12.41 20.19
N ASP A 263 1.80 11.44 19.33
CA ASP A 263 2.29 10.06 19.35
C ASP A 263 3.49 9.84 18.42
N SER A 264 4.03 10.90 17.81
CA SER A 264 5.27 10.80 17.05
C SER A 264 6.45 10.45 17.97
N ASN A 265 7.30 9.53 17.52
CA ASN A 265 8.59 9.26 18.15
C ASN A 265 9.62 10.36 17.85
N GLN A 266 9.32 11.30 16.95
CA GLN A 266 10.22 12.39 16.54
C GLN A 266 11.62 11.86 16.23
N GLN A 267 11.73 10.84 15.38
CA GLN A 267 12.99 10.27 14.93
C GLN A 267 12.77 9.56 13.60
N GLU A 268 13.73 9.68 12.69
CA GLU A 268 13.81 8.85 11.49
C GLU A 268 13.91 7.39 11.92
N MET A 269 12.89 6.57 11.66
CA MET A 269 12.89 5.20 12.17
C MET A 269 12.13 4.19 11.34
N VAL A 270 12.56 2.94 11.46
CA VAL A 270 11.92 1.76 10.87
C VAL A 270 11.69 0.71 11.96
N TYR A 271 10.67 -0.11 11.75
CA TYR A 271 10.18 -1.09 12.71
C TYR A 271 10.31 -2.49 12.11
N LEU A 272 10.82 -3.46 12.90
CA LEU A 272 10.97 -4.85 12.49
C LEU A 272 10.22 -5.77 13.46
N ASN A 273 9.32 -6.59 12.91
CA ASN A 273 8.48 -7.51 13.67
C ASN A 273 9.20 -8.84 13.92
N MET A 274 9.75 -8.99 15.11
CA MET A 274 10.46 -10.18 15.57
C MET A 274 9.52 -11.35 15.94
N ALA A 275 8.22 -11.26 15.64
CA ALA A 275 7.33 -12.41 15.61
C ALA A 275 7.54 -13.26 14.34
N GLU A 276 7.90 -12.59 13.23
CA GLU A 276 8.01 -13.19 11.89
C GLU A 276 9.46 -13.21 11.37
N LEU A 277 10.36 -12.45 12.01
CA LEU A 277 11.74 -12.28 11.57
C LEU A 277 12.74 -12.89 12.55
N ASP A 278 13.76 -13.54 12.00
CA ASP A 278 14.93 -14.05 12.72
C ASP A 278 16.21 -13.32 12.28
N LEU A 279 17.04 -12.96 13.26
CA LEU A 279 18.33 -12.31 12.98
C LEU A 279 19.23 -13.26 12.17
N ASN A 280 19.98 -12.69 11.22
CA ASN A 280 20.90 -13.40 10.30
C ASN A 280 20.19 -14.22 9.21
N GLU A 281 18.90 -13.99 8.99
CA GLU A 281 18.20 -14.49 7.81
C GLU A 281 18.07 -13.40 6.75
N ASP A 282 18.05 -13.82 5.48
CA ASP A 282 17.89 -12.89 4.36
C ASP A 282 16.56 -12.14 4.47
N LEU A 283 15.50 -12.76 5.02
CA LEU A 283 14.19 -12.11 5.21
C LEU A 283 14.27 -10.93 6.18
N TYR A 284 15.04 -11.05 7.28
CA TYR A 284 15.26 -9.95 8.22
C TYR A 284 16.06 -8.83 7.55
N ASP A 285 17.17 -9.17 6.90
CA ASP A 285 18.02 -8.16 6.25
C ASP A 285 17.25 -7.50 5.10
N GLY A 286 16.42 -8.26 4.36
CA GLY A 286 15.60 -7.79 3.24
C GLY A 286 14.53 -6.81 3.69
N THR A 287 13.75 -7.20 4.71
CA THR A 287 12.76 -6.30 5.33
C THR A 287 13.41 -5.02 5.85
N LEU A 288 14.58 -5.10 6.49
CA LEU A 288 15.30 -3.90 6.92
C LEU A 288 15.65 -2.98 5.75
N VAL A 289 16.20 -3.52 4.66
CA VAL A 289 16.59 -2.70 3.50
C VAL A 289 15.36 -2.10 2.79
N HIS A 290 14.27 -2.86 2.74
CA HIS A 290 12.96 -2.44 2.25
C HIS A 290 12.46 -1.20 3.00
N GLU A 291 12.39 -1.26 4.33
CA GLU A 291 11.91 -0.13 5.14
C GLU A 291 12.85 1.09 5.09
N LEU A 292 14.16 0.85 4.94
CA LEU A 292 15.13 1.94 4.76
C LEU A 292 14.99 2.63 3.40
N GLN A 293 14.52 1.93 2.37
CA GLN A 293 14.13 2.57 1.12
C GLN A 293 12.98 3.55 1.37
N HIS A 294 11.91 3.12 2.06
CA HIS A 294 10.78 4.01 2.37
C HIS A 294 11.20 5.24 3.17
N LEU A 295 12.07 5.06 4.16
CA LEU A 295 12.62 6.15 4.96
C LEU A 295 13.34 7.19 4.08
N SER A 296 14.10 6.73 3.09
CA SER A 296 14.82 7.59 2.13
C SER A 296 13.85 8.23 1.14
N GLN A 297 12.90 7.46 0.59
CA GLN A 297 11.89 7.92 -0.34
C GLN A 297 11.05 9.04 0.27
N TRP A 298 10.63 8.91 1.53
CA TRP A 298 9.86 9.94 2.22
C TRP A 298 10.59 11.30 2.25
N PHE A 299 11.91 11.30 2.41
CA PHE A 299 12.67 12.55 2.42
C PHE A 299 12.83 13.15 1.02
N LEU A 300 13.00 12.32 0.00
CA LEU A 300 13.27 12.76 -1.37
C LEU A 300 12.00 13.15 -2.13
N ASP A 301 10.95 12.35 -1.98
CA ASP A 301 9.64 12.52 -2.59
C ASP A 301 8.55 11.84 -1.72
N PRO A 302 7.98 12.58 -0.74
CA PRO A 302 6.98 12.06 0.18
C PRO A 302 5.60 11.82 -0.43
N ASN A 303 5.38 12.13 -1.72
CA ASN A 303 4.08 11.96 -2.38
C ASN A 303 4.11 10.96 -3.55
N GLU A 304 5.15 10.14 -3.65
CA GLU A 304 5.21 9.03 -4.59
C GLU A 304 4.02 8.08 -4.39
N THR A 305 3.51 7.57 -5.52
CA THR A 305 2.44 6.58 -5.58
C THR A 305 2.86 5.25 -4.97
N ALA A 306 1.96 4.64 -4.20
CA ALA A 306 2.21 3.38 -3.47
C ALA A 306 2.85 2.31 -4.36
N TRP A 307 2.27 1.99 -5.52
CA TRP A 307 2.81 0.93 -6.39
C TRP A 307 4.28 1.15 -6.77
N LEU A 308 4.70 2.39 -7.03
CA LEU A 308 6.08 2.66 -7.42
C LEU A 308 7.00 2.64 -6.20
N ASN A 309 6.55 3.21 -5.07
CA ASN A 309 7.28 3.18 -3.81
C ASN A 309 7.57 1.72 -3.37
N GLU A 310 6.54 0.87 -3.33
CA GLU A 310 6.68 -0.55 -2.96
C GLU A 310 7.57 -1.32 -3.95
N GLY A 311 7.41 -1.08 -5.25
CA GLY A 311 8.26 -1.70 -6.27
C GLY A 311 9.75 -1.31 -6.12
N LEU A 312 10.01 -0.05 -5.76
CA LEU A 312 11.36 0.44 -5.49
C LEU A 312 11.94 -0.14 -4.20
N SER A 313 11.13 -0.35 -3.15
CA SER A 313 11.55 -1.06 -1.94
C SER A 313 11.93 -2.52 -2.22
N GLN A 314 11.14 -3.24 -3.02
CA GLN A 314 11.49 -4.61 -3.42
C GLN A 314 12.70 -4.66 -4.35
N LEU A 315 12.89 -3.64 -5.21
CA LEU A 315 14.13 -3.47 -5.95
C LEU A 315 15.33 -3.24 -5.01
N ALA A 316 15.14 -2.51 -3.90
CA ALA A 316 16.19 -2.24 -2.92
C ALA A 316 16.77 -3.53 -2.32
N GLU A 317 15.90 -4.50 -2.01
CA GLU A 317 16.31 -5.85 -1.59
C GLU A 317 17.21 -6.52 -2.64
N LEU A 318 16.77 -6.53 -3.90
CA LEU A 318 17.50 -7.18 -5.00
C LEU A 318 18.87 -6.55 -5.24
N VAL A 319 18.98 -5.22 -5.28
CA VAL A 319 20.24 -4.54 -5.63
C VAL A 319 21.32 -4.66 -4.56
N VAL A 320 20.95 -5.00 -3.32
CA VAL A 320 21.90 -5.35 -2.26
C VAL A 320 22.20 -6.87 -2.20
N GLY A 321 21.61 -7.64 -3.11
CA GLY A 321 21.82 -9.07 -3.28
C GLY A 321 20.96 -9.94 -2.36
N LEU A 322 19.80 -9.46 -1.93
CA LEU A 322 18.81 -10.21 -1.16
C LEU A 322 17.65 -10.58 -2.09
N HIS A 323 17.23 -11.84 -2.04
CA HIS A 323 16.20 -12.38 -2.93
C HIS A 323 14.95 -12.76 -2.12
N THR A 324 14.33 -11.74 -1.53
CA THR A 324 13.22 -11.88 -0.57
C THR A 324 11.85 -11.53 -1.16
N ALA A 325 11.81 -10.87 -2.32
CA ALA A 325 10.60 -10.56 -3.06
C ALA A 325 10.21 -11.67 -4.06
N GLU A 326 8.92 -12.00 -4.10
CA GLU A 326 8.34 -13.05 -4.95
C GLU A 326 7.63 -12.47 -6.18
N THR A 327 7.66 -13.19 -7.30
CA THR A 327 7.03 -12.74 -8.57
C THR A 327 5.75 -13.52 -8.91
N THR A 328 5.51 -14.64 -8.23
CA THR A 328 4.50 -15.64 -8.63
C THR A 328 3.08 -15.07 -8.67
N ALA A 329 2.69 -14.26 -7.68
CA ALA A 329 1.32 -13.75 -7.56
C ALA A 329 0.89 -12.93 -8.79
N TYR A 330 1.78 -12.08 -9.33
CA TYR A 330 1.50 -11.32 -10.56
C TYR A 330 1.49 -12.23 -11.79
N LEU A 331 2.37 -13.23 -11.88
CA LEU A 331 2.40 -14.17 -12.99
C LEU A 331 1.14 -15.07 -13.03
N GLU A 332 0.48 -15.27 -11.89
CA GLU A 332 -0.83 -15.91 -11.79
C GLU A 332 -2.01 -14.96 -12.07
N GLN A 333 -1.82 -13.64 -11.88
CA GLN A 333 -2.82 -12.59 -12.06
C GLN A 333 -2.33 -11.39 -12.91
N PRO A 334 -1.87 -11.60 -14.16
CA PRO A 334 -1.15 -10.58 -14.94
C PRO A 334 -2.06 -9.47 -15.50
N ASP A 335 -3.36 -9.51 -15.22
CA ASP A 335 -4.33 -8.49 -15.60
C ASP A 335 -4.61 -7.46 -14.50
N ILE A 336 -3.98 -7.62 -13.33
CA ILE A 336 -3.92 -6.58 -12.31
C ILE A 336 -3.25 -5.33 -12.88
N ARG A 337 -3.84 -4.18 -12.59
CA ARG A 337 -3.33 -2.90 -13.08
C ARG A 337 -2.09 -2.51 -12.29
N LEU A 338 -0.98 -2.28 -12.98
CA LEU A 338 0.30 -1.91 -12.35
C LEU A 338 0.21 -0.62 -11.54
N ASN A 339 -0.40 0.44 -12.11
CA ASN A 339 -0.36 1.79 -11.55
C ASN A 339 -1.55 2.10 -10.62
N THR A 340 -2.07 1.09 -9.93
CA THR A 340 -3.08 1.23 -8.88
C THR A 340 -2.67 0.40 -7.68
N TRP A 341 -3.30 0.66 -6.54
CA TRP A 341 -3.06 -0.10 -5.31
C TRP A 341 -4.39 -0.45 -4.65
N GLU A 342 -4.64 -1.74 -4.49
CA GLU A 342 -5.83 -2.28 -3.83
C GLU A 342 -5.37 -3.14 -2.66
N TYR A 343 -5.86 -2.82 -1.45
CA TYR A 343 -5.51 -3.52 -0.21
C TYR A 343 -6.36 -4.77 0.03
N ASP A 344 -6.95 -5.33 -1.03
CA ASP A 344 -7.73 -6.56 -0.93
C ASP A 344 -6.77 -7.76 -0.84
N GLU A 345 -6.99 -8.61 0.17
CA GLU A 345 -6.15 -9.78 0.46
C GLU A 345 -5.95 -10.70 -0.77
N GLU A 346 -6.90 -10.76 -1.70
CA GLU A 346 -6.78 -11.63 -2.89
C GLU A 346 -5.84 -11.06 -3.97
N THR A 347 -5.51 -9.77 -3.89
CA THR A 347 -4.82 -9.03 -4.97
C THR A 347 -3.56 -8.30 -4.53
N ILE A 348 -3.39 -8.05 -3.22
CA ILE A 348 -2.27 -7.26 -2.69
C ILE A 348 -0.91 -7.86 -3.07
N ASP A 349 -0.72 -9.17 -2.94
CA ASP A 349 0.54 -9.84 -3.32
C ASP A 349 0.88 -9.66 -4.80
N ALA A 350 -0.14 -9.64 -5.66
CA ALA A 350 0.05 -9.45 -7.08
C ALA A 350 0.32 -7.97 -7.43
N HIS A 351 -0.16 -7.02 -6.63
CA HIS A 351 0.25 -5.62 -6.73
C HIS A 351 1.75 -5.45 -6.41
N TYR A 352 2.22 -6.02 -5.30
CA TYR A 352 3.65 -6.06 -4.97
C TYR A 352 4.47 -6.73 -6.07
N ALA A 353 4.14 -7.99 -6.42
CA ALA A 353 4.88 -8.73 -7.43
C ALA A 353 4.93 -8.01 -8.80
N GLY A 354 3.85 -7.34 -9.22
CA GLY A 354 3.81 -6.56 -10.45
C GLY A 354 4.70 -5.30 -10.38
N ALA A 355 4.64 -4.58 -9.27
CA ALA A 355 5.47 -3.41 -8.99
C ALA A 355 6.96 -3.76 -8.95
N TYR A 356 7.31 -4.86 -8.29
CA TYR A 356 8.67 -5.40 -8.25
C TYR A 356 9.19 -5.74 -9.64
N LEU A 357 8.44 -6.56 -10.40
CA LEU A 357 8.82 -6.92 -11.78
C LEU A 357 9.06 -5.69 -12.64
N PHE A 358 8.17 -4.69 -12.57
CA PHE A 358 8.34 -3.46 -13.33
C PHE A 358 9.58 -2.66 -12.89
N SER A 359 9.85 -2.57 -11.59
CA SER A 359 10.98 -1.82 -11.06
C SER A 359 12.31 -2.47 -11.43
N VAL A 360 12.40 -3.80 -11.38
CA VAL A 360 13.57 -4.55 -11.87
C VAL A 360 13.75 -4.36 -13.38
N TYR A 361 12.68 -4.45 -14.17
CA TYR A 361 12.77 -4.22 -15.61
C TYR A 361 13.24 -2.80 -15.93
N LEU A 362 12.69 -1.78 -15.26
CA LEU A 362 13.10 -0.39 -15.42
C LEU A 362 14.59 -0.20 -15.11
N TRP A 363 15.05 -0.78 -14.00
CA TRP A 363 16.45 -0.75 -13.61
C TRP A 363 17.37 -1.42 -14.63
N GLU A 364 17.02 -2.60 -15.14
CA GLU A 364 17.85 -3.32 -16.11
C GLU A 364 17.89 -2.64 -17.48
N GLN A 365 16.77 -2.07 -17.93
CA GLN A 365 16.68 -1.45 -19.25
C GLN A 365 17.28 -0.04 -19.29
N LEU A 366 17.12 0.74 -18.21
CA LEU A 366 17.51 2.15 -18.17
C LEU A 366 18.77 2.41 -17.35
N GLY A 367 19.15 1.48 -16.48
CA GLY A 367 20.33 1.56 -15.62
C GLY A 367 20.12 2.36 -14.33
N GLU A 368 21.15 2.34 -13.48
CA GLU A 368 21.11 2.94 -12.14
C GLU A 368 20.89 4.46 -12.15
N THR A 369 21.45 5.17 -13.12
CA THR A 369 21.29 6.63 -13.20
C THR A 369 19.82 7.01 -13.42
N ALA A 370 19.09 6.26 -14.25
CA ALA A 370 17.68 6.50 -14.48
C ALA A 370 16.85 6.24 -13.22
N VAL A 371 17.13 5.17 -12.47
CA VAL A 371 16.47 4.89 -11.19
C VAL A 371 16.78 5.98 -10.17
N HIS A 372 18.04 6.41 -10.07
CA HIS A 372 18.47 7.48 -9.16
C HIS A 372 17.78 8.82 -9.46
N GLU A 373 17.52 9.12 -10.74
CA GLU A 373 16.73 10.29 -11.13
C GLU A 373 15.23 10.10 -10.89
N LEU A 374 14.69 8.89 -11.12
CA LEU A 374 13.30 8.55 -10.89
C LEU A 374 12.89 8.77 -9.43
N VAL A 375 13.68 8.26 -8.47
CA VAL A 375 13.39 8.34 -7.02
C VAL A 375 13.37 9.78 -6.47
N ARG A 376 13.89 10.75 -7.23
CA ARG A 376 13.94 12.19 -6.88
C ARG A 376 13.06 13.03 -7.80
N HIS A 377 12.31 12.40 -8.68
CA HIS A 377 11.55 13.11 -9.69
C HIS A 377 10.35 13.81 -9.03
N PRO A 378 10.08 15.10 -9.32
CA PRO A 378 8.99 15.82 -8.66
C PRO A 378 7.57 15.41 -9.10
N ALA A 379 7.46 14.71 -10.24
CA ALA A 379 6.23 14.04 -10.64
C ALA A 379 6.22 12.61 -10.11
N ASN A 380 5.04 12.06 -9.90
CA ASN A 380 4.84 10.76 -9.24
C ASN A 380 4.38 9.67 -10.22
N GLY A 381 4.66 8.43 -9.86
CA GLY A 381 4.14 7.22 -10.47
C GLY A 381 4.43 7.19 -11.96
N MET A 382 3.38 6.98 -12.76
CA MET A 382 3.58 6.82 -14.20
C MET A 382 4.02 8.12 -14.92
N ALA A 383 3.78 9.29 -14.31
CA ALA A 383 4.32 10.55 -14.82
C ALA A 383 5.84 10.65 -14.58
N ALA A 384 6.30 10.18 -13.42
CA ALA A 384 7.73 10.06 -13.09
C ALA A 384 8.44 9.11 -14.06
N VAL A 385 7.84 7.93 -14.28
CA VAL A 385 8.37 6.91 -15.20
C VAL A 385 8.44 7.42 -16.63
N ASP A 386 7.40 8.08 -17.16
CA ASP A 386 7.43 8.68 -18.50
C ASP A 386 8.53 9.75 -18.63
N ALA A 387 8.70 10.58 -17.58
CA ALA A 387 9.72 11.61 -17.57
C ALA A 387 11.14 11.03 -17.54
N ALA A 388 11.40 10.05 -16.67
CA ALA A 388 12.67 9.33 -16.61
C ALA A 388 12.95 8.63 -17.94
N LEU A 389 11.99 7.87 -18.48
CA LEU A 389 12.14 7.11 -19.72
C LEU A 389 12.65 7.98 -20.89
N ARG A 390 12.08 9.19 -21.07
CA ARG A 390 12.48 10.10 -22.16
C ARG A 390 13.96 10.55 -22.11
N GLY A 391 14.59 10.46 -20.94
CA GLY A 391 16.02 10.78 -20.78
C GLY A 391 16.97 9.67 -21.23
N TYR A 392 16.49 8.42 -21.26
CA TYR A 392 17.35 7.23 -21.39
C TYR A 392 16.96 6.31 -22.56
N ASP A 393 15.71 6.36 -23.01
CA ASP A 393 15.19 5.46 -24.05
C ASP A 393 14.38 6.24 -25.10
N SER A 394 14.37 5.70 -26.32
CA SER A 394 13.62 6.25 -27.45
C SER A 394 12.18 5.72 -27.55
N ARG A 395 11.87 4.64 -26.83
CA ARG A 395 10.53 4.06 -26.74
C ARG A 395 9.59 5.04 -26.05
N THR A 396 8.37 5.14 -26.57
CA THR A 396 7.27 5.78 -25.84
C THR A 396 6.90 4.93 -24.63
N LEU A 397 6.34 5.54 -23.58
CA LEU A 397 5.87 4.80 -22.41
C LEU A 397 4.99 3.56 -22.73
N PRO A 398 3.99 3.62 -23.63
CA PRO A 398 3.20 2.44 -23.99
C PRO A 398 4.01 1.32 -24.66
N ALA A 399 5.05 1.67 -25.42
CA ALA A 399 5.93 0.69 -26.06
C ALA A 399 6.84 0.02 -25.03
N PHE A 400 7.42 0.82 -24.11
CA PHE A 400 8.23 0.30 -23.00
C PHE A 400 7.42 -0.64 -22.09
N PHE A 401 6.20 -0.24 -21.72
CA PHE A 401 5.28 -1.08 -20.96
C PHE A 401 4.88 -2.35 -21.73
N GLY A 402 4.68 -2.25 -23.04
CA GLY A 402 4.41 -3.40 -23.90
C GLY A 402 5.56 -4.41 -23.93
N ASP A 403 6.81 -3.93 -23.99
CA ASP A 403 8.00 -4.77 -23.92
C ASP A 403 8.14 -5.42 -22.54
N TRP A 404 7.87 -4.70 -21.45
CA TRP A 404 7.82 -5.27 -20.09
C TRP A 404 6.78 -6.40 -19.98
N ALA A 405 5.57 -6.17 -20.49
CA ALA A 405 4.53 -7.20 -20.48
C ALA A 405 4.95 -8.43 -21.31
N ALA A 406 5.67 -8.23 -22.42
CA ALA A 406 6.24 -9.31 -23.20
C ALA A 406 7.40 -10.02 -22.46
N ALA A 407 8.23 -9.29 -21.71
CA ALA A 407 9.30 -9.85 -20.89
C ALA A 407 8.75 -10.79 -19.81
N ASN A 408 7.67 -10.39 -19.14
CA ASN A 408 6.97 -11.24 -18.15
C ASN A 408 6.42 -12.54 -18.76
N TYR A 409 6.12 -12.55 -20.06
CA TYR A 409 5.60 -13.73 -20.75
C TYR A 409 6.70 -14.62 -21.32
N LEU A 410 7.71 -14.02 -21.93
CA LEU A 410 8.76 -14.72 -22.67
C LEU A 410 9.91 -15.15 -21.76
N ASP A 411 10.39 -14.22 -20.94
CA ASP A 411 11.64 -14.30 -20.16
C ASP A 411 12.77 -15.09 -20.86
N ASP A 412 13.07 -14.70 -22.11
CA ASP A 412 14.00 -15.42 -22.96
C ASP A 412 15.07 -14.47 -23.53
N PRO A 413 16.34 -14.56 -23.09
CA PRO A 413 17.43 -13.74 -23.62
C PRO A 413 17.62 -13.88 -25.13
N ALA A 414 17.19 -15.00 -25.75
CA ALA A 414 17.26 -15.20 -27.19
C ALA A 414 16.21 -14.38 -27.96
N ALA A 415 15.10 -13.99 -27.31
CA ALA A 415 14.14 -13.04 -27.86
C ALA A 415 14.70 -11.60 -27.88
N GLY A 416 15.68 -11.32 -27.03
CA GLY A 416 16.40 -10.05 -26.92
C GLY A 416 16.26 -9.44 -25.52
N ALA A 417 17.21 -8.57 -25.14
CA ALA A 417 17.29 -8.01 -23.79
C ALA A 417 16.04 -7.22 -23.34
N ALA A 418 15.24 -6.69 -24.28
CA ALA A 418 13.99 -6.01 -23.96
C ALA A 418 12.86 -6.97 -23.52
N TYR A 419 13.04 -8.29 -23.69
CA TYR A 419 12.04 -9.32 -23.48
C TYR A 419 12.49 -10.39 -22.47
N SER A 420 13.46 -10.07 -21.63
CA SER A 420 14.03 -10.96 -20.63
C SER A 420 14.49 -10.18 -19.41
N TYR A 421 14.55 -10.85 -18.26
CA TYR A 421 15.22 -10.36 -17.07
C TYR A 421 16.64 -10.92 -16.99
N ALA A 422 17.60 -10.11 -16.53
CA ALA A 422 18.96 -10.57 -16.29
C ALA A 422 19.16 -11.06 -14.84
N ALA A 423 18.48 -10.42 -13.89
CA ALA A 423 18.55 -10.69 -12.46
C ALA A 423 17.48 -11.67 -11.96
N LEU A 424 16.43 -11.92 -12.76
CA LEU A 424 15.33 -12.82 -12.44
C LEU A 424 15.25 -13.97 -13.43
N ALA A 425 14.63 -15.07 -12.99
CA ALA A 425 14.25 -16.18 -13.83
C ALA A 425 12.79 -16.54 -13.53
N LEU A 426 11.90 -16.26 -14.47
CA LEU A 426 10.46 -16.32 -14.27
C LEU A 426 9.87 -17.68 -14.65
N ALA A 427 8.84 -18.07 -13.90
CA ALA A 427 7.94 -19.13 -14.35
C ALA A 427 7.01 -18.59 -15.47
N PRO A 428 6.59 -19.42 -16.43
CA PRO A 428 5.61 -18.98 -17.43
C PRO A 428 4.31 -18.50 -16.75
N PRO A 429 3.77 -17.33 -17.14
CA PRO A 429 2.54 -16.82 -16.52
C PRO A 429 1.33 -17.70 -16.84
N VAL A 430 0.39 -17.77 -15.91
CA VAL A 430 -0.83 -18.60 -16.03
C VAL A 430 -1.91 -17.85 -16.83
N VAL A 431 -1.59 -17.52 -18.08
CA VAL A 431 -2.51 -16.77 -18.96
C VAL A 431 -3.76 -17.59 -19.32
N GLU A 432 -3.64 -18.92 -19.37
CA GLU A 432 -4.70 -19.83 -19.81
C GLU A 432 -5.89 -19.93 -18.83
N ARG A 433 -5.68 -19.72 -17.51
CA ARG A 433 -6.78 -19.81 -16.53
C ARG A 433 -7.80 -18.69 -16.66
N ARG A 434 -7.42 -17.48 -17.12
CA ARG A 434 -8.33 -16.33 -17.22
C ARG A 434 -8.98 -16.14 -18.58
N VAL A 435 -8.40 -16.63 -19.68
CA VAL A 435 -9.12 -16.62 -20.98
C VAL A 435 -10.42 -17.45 -20.90
N LEU A 436 -10.49 -18.42 -19.99
CA LEU A 436 -11.70 -19.19 -19.68
C LEU A 436 -12.69 -18.45 -18.74
N GLN A 437 -12.23 -17.48 -17.95
CA GLN A 437 -13.09 -16.67 -17.07
C GLN A 437 -13.64 -15.41 -17.77
N LEU A 438 -12.93 -14.88 -18.76
CA LEU A 438 -13.40 -13.81 -19.63
C LEU A 438 -14.41 -14.33 -20.65
N HIS A 439 -15.61 -14.68 -20.18
CA HIS A 439 -16.79 -14.66 -21.03
C HIS A 439 -17.01 -13.21 -21.48
N PHE A 440 -16.45 -12.81 -22.62
CA PHE A 440 -16.74 -11.52 -23.23
C PHE A 440 -18.20 -11.46 -23.69
N ARG A 441 -19.11 -11.22 -22.74
CA ARG A 441 -20.32 -10.41 -22.83
C ARG A 441 -20.63 -9.84 -21.44
N HIS A 442 -19.88 -8.82 -21.04
CA HIS A 442 -20.35 -7.90 -20.01
C HIS A 442 -20.60 -6.53 -20.63
N ALA A 443 -21.88 -6.26 -20.88
CA ALA A 443 -22.39 -4.89 -20.89
C ALA A 443 -22.49 -4.46 -19.42
N ALA A 444 -21.41 -3.91 -18.87
CA ALA A 444 -21.46 -3.30 -17.55
C ALA A 444 -22.13 -1.92 -17.67
N ARG A 445 -23.20 -1.72 -16.90
CA ARG A 445 -23.63 -0.36 -16.55
C ARG A 445 -22.61 0.20 -15.57
N VAL A 446 -21.99 1.31 -15.95
CA VAL A 446 -21.18 2.13 -15.04
C VAL A 446 -22.06 2.57 -13.87
N PRO A 447 -21.71 2.27 -12.60
CA PRO A 447 -22.39 2.84 -11.44
C PRO A 447 -22.24 4.36 -11.46
N HIS A 448 -23.36 5.07 -11.30
CA HIS A 448 -23.41 6.52 -11.30
C HIS A 448 -22.69 7.10 -10.08
N SER A 449 -21.49 7.65 -10.27
CA SER A 449 -20.87 8.62 -9.37
C SER A 449 -20.12 9.67 -10.19
N PHE A 450 -20.75 10.82 -10.39
CA PHE A 450 -20.20 12.09 -10.88
C PHE A 450 -19.57 12.14 -12.29
N VAL A 451 -20.43 12.43 -13.28
CA VAL A 451 -20.04 13.18 -14.50
C VAL A 451 -21.04 14.33 -14.65
N PRO A 452 -20.61 15.61 -14.83
CA PRO A 452 -21.53 16.65 -15.25
C PRO A 452 -21.90 16.43 -16.72
N HIS A 453 -23.22 16.29 -16.94
CA HIS A 453 -23.88 15.91 -18.18
C HIS A 453 -23.51 16.74 -19.43
N LEU A 454 -23.46 16.05 -20.57
CA LEU A 454 -24.03 16.56 -21.81
C LEU A 454 -24.85 15.44 -22.48
N SER A 455 -26.18 15.54 -22.39
CA SER A 455 -27.11 14.66 -23.09
C SER A 455 -27.36 15.18 -24.51
N LEU A 456 -27.22 14.33 -25.53
CA LEU A 456 -27.81 14.55 -26.83
C LEU A 456 -28.76 13.39 -27.16
N PRO A 457 -29.97 13.67 -27.68
CA PRO A 457 -30.97 12.65 -27.98
C PRO A 457 -30.56 11.86 -29.23
N VAL A 458 -30.66 10.53 -29.14
CA VAL A 458 -30.62 9.66 -30.32
C VAL A 458 -32.02 9.66 -30.94
N ALA A 459 -32.20 10.38 -32.04
CA ALA A 459 -33.27 10.12 -32.99
C ALA A 459 -32.86 8.92 -33.85
N GLY A 460 -33.74 7.93 -33.96
CA GLY A 460 -33.45 6.65 -34.60
C GLY A 460 -33.47 6.66 -36.12
N ALA A 461 -32.91 5.58 -36.69
CA ALA A 461 -33.50 4.69 -37.69
C ALA A 461 -32.61 3.44 -37.78
#